data_AF-A0A7K0UB69-F1
#
_entry.id   AF-A0A7K0UB69-F1
#
_cell.length_a   1.000
_cell.length_b   1.000
_cell.length_c   1.000
_cell.angle_alpha   90.00
_cell.angle_beta   90.00
_cell.angle_gamma   90.00
#
_symmetry.space_group_name_H-M   'P 1'
#
loop_
_entity.id
_entity.type
_entity.pdbx_description
1 polymer ?
#
loop_
_entity_poly.entity_id
_entity_poly.type
_entity_poly.pdbx_seq_one_letter_code
_entity_poly.pdbx_strand_id
1 'polypeptide(L)'
;MSTFSNEVKRAIANKTPIVALESTIISHGLPRPRNLEVALEVEAIVRANGAIPATIAMIDGEIHIGLESNELDRIANDTNVAKATTRDLAIFAAKRMSAATTVAATSQIAHTAGISFFATGGLGGVHRGARDTWDESADLAALANTPITVVCAGVKSILDVAATLERLETLNIPIIGFRTNRFPGF
;
A
#
# COMPACT_ATOMS: atom_id res chain seq x y z
N MET A 1 -1.74 9.74 16.02
CA MET A 1 -1.54 10.95 15.19
C MET A 1 -0.84 10.52 13.92
N SER A 2 -1.04 11.25 12.83
CA SER A 2 -0.30 11.05 11.58
C SER A 2 0.58 12.27 11.33
N THR A 3 1.82 12.03 10.92
CA THR A 3 2.74 13.05 10.46
C THR A 3 2.91 12.97 8.94
N PHE A 4 3.27 14.10 8.35
CA PHE A 4 3.52 14.25 6.92
C PHE A 4 4.96 14.70 6.71
N SER A 5 5.64 14.13 5.72
CA SER A 5 6.95 14.64 5.30
C SER A 5 6.86 16.09 4.84
N ASN A 6 8.00 16.78 4.81
CA ASN A 6 8.06 18.16 4.33
C ASN A 6 7.64 18.27 2.85
N GLU A 7 7.96 17.26 2.04
CA GLU A 7 7.56 17.21 0.64
C GLU A 7 6.04 17.09 0.49
N VAL A 8 5.40 16.19 1.23
CA VAL A 8 3.95 15.99 1.19
C VAL A 8 3.20 17.21 1.74
N LYS A 9 3.68 17.83 2.82
CA LYS A 9 3.11 19.09 3.34
C LYS A 9 3.08 20.20 2.28
N ARG A 10 4.17 20.37 1.53
CA ARG A 10 4.25 21.33 0.42
C ARG A 10 3.33 20.96 -0.73
N ALA A 11 3.22 19.67 -1.05
CA ALA A 11 2.31 19.18 -2.09
C ALA A 11 0.85 19.53 -1.76
N ILE A 12 0.43 19.30 -0.51
CA ILE A 12 -0.91 19.65 -0.03
C ILE A 12 -1.15 21.16 -0.14
N ALA A 13 -0.22 21.98 0.34
CA ALA A 13 -0.34 23.44 0.29
C ALA A 13 -0.45 23.98 -1.15
N ASN A 14 0.31 23.38 -2.07
CA ASN A 14 0.36 23.79 -3.47
C ASN A 14 -0.69 23.09 -4.35
N LYS A 15 -1.50 22.18 -3.79
CA LYS A 15 -2.43 21.31 -4.52
C LYS A 15 -1.73 20.49 -5.62
N THR A 16 -0.48 20.11 -5.39
CA THR A 16 0.25 19.18 -6.26
C THR A 16 -0.31 17.77 -6.09
N PRO A 17 -0.52 16.99 -7.17
CA PRO A 17 -0.97 15.60 -7.06
C PRO A 17 -0.03 14.76 -6.19
N ILE A 18 -0.62 13.90 -5.35
CA ILE A 18 0.12 12.98 -4.47
C ILE A 18 -0.25 11.55 -4.83
N VAL A 19 0.74 10.67 -4.90
CA VAL A 19 0.57 9.23 -5.09
C VAL A 19 1.07 8.51 -3.84
N ALA A 20 0.16 7.85 -3.13
CA ALA A 20 0.53 6.98 -2.01
C ALA A 20 1.30 5.75 -2.50
N LEU A 21 2.20 5.25 -1.66
CA LEU A 21 2.97 4.02 -1.88
C LEU A 21 2.97 3.18 -0.59
N GLU A 22 2.86 1.86 -0.69
CA GLU A 22 2.90 0.97 0.48
C GLU A 22 4.34 0.66 0.91
N SER A 23 4.53 0.29 2.17
CA SER A 23 5.85 -0.11 2.70
C SER A 23 6.02 -1.63 2.83
N THR A 24 4.94 -2.44 2.80
CA THR A 24 5.07 -3.91 2.91
C THR A 24 5.96 -4.50 1.82
N ILE A 25 5.88 -3.97 0.60
CA ILE A 25 6.75 -4.41 -0.51
C ILE A 25 8.23 -4.18 -0.19
N ILE A 26 8.56 -3.15 0.60
CA ILE A 26 9.91 -2.77 0.98
C ILE A 26 10.42 -3.72 2.09
N SER A 27 9.68 -3.91 3.17
CA SER A 27 10.18 -4.68 4.32
C SER A 27 9.99 -6.20 4.18
N HIS A 28 8.99 -6.64 3.41
CA HIS A 28 8.57 -8.04 3.34
C HIS A 28 8.39 -8.59 1.92
N GLY A 29 8.44 -7.74 0.89
CA GLY A 29 8.19 -8.15 -0.50
C GLY A 29 9.45 -8.34 -1.34
N LEU A 30 10.55 -7.70 -0.98
CA LEU A 30 11.79 -7.68 -1.75
C LEU A 30 13.01 -7.97 -0.88
N PRO A 31 14.05 -8.64 -1.41
CA PRO A 31 15.29 -8.86 -0.68
C PRO A 31 16.10 -7.57 -0.53
N ARG A 32 16.93 -7.49 0.51
CA ARG A 32 17.93 -6.42 0.69
C ARG A 32 19.15 -6.67 -0.19
N PRO A 33 19.81 -5.62 -0.73
CA PRO A 33 19.46 -4.19 -0.64
C PRO A 33 18.42 -3.72 -1.68
N ARG A 34 17.98 -4.62 -2.56
CA ARG A 34 17.09 -4.29 -3.69
C ARG A 34 15.79 -3.62 -3.26
N ASN A 35 15.29 -3.93 -2.07
CA ASN A 35 14.09 -3.31 -1.51
C ASN A 35 14.19 -1.78 -1.39
N LEU A 36 15.29 -1.25 -0.86
CA LEU A 36 15.51 0.19 -0.73
C LEU A 36 15.72 0.84 -2.11
N GLU A 37 16.50 0.19 -2.97
CA GLU A 37 16.73 0.66 -4.34
C GLU A 37 15.41 0.82 -5.10
N VAL A 38 14.55 -0.20 -5.06
CA VAL A 38 13.23 -0.15 -5.71
C VAL A 38 12.34 0.92 -5.10
N ALA A 39 12.35 1.09 -3.77
CA ALA A 39 11.57 2.15 -3.15
C ALA A 39 11.98 3.54 -3.66
N LEU A 40 13.29 3.82 -3.72
CA LEU A 40 13.84 5.07 -4.25
C LEU A 40 13.54 5.24 -5.75
N GLU A 41 13.68 4.18 -6.54
CA GLU A 41 13.35 4.17 -7.98
C GLU A 41 11.87 4.52 -8.20
N VAL A 42 10.95 3.91 -7.45
CA VAL A 42 9.51 4.15 -7.56
C VAL A 42 9.17 5.59 -7.17
N GLU A 43 9.72 6.10 -6.07
CA GLU A 43 9.51 7.49 -5.70
C GLU A 43 10.04 8.47 -6.76
N ALA A 44 11.20 8.19 -7.36
CA ALA A 44 11.75 8.99 -8.45
C ALA A 44 10.86 8.98 -9.70
N ILE A 45 10.27 7.83 -10.04
CA ILE A 45 9.32 7.71 -11.16
C ILE A 45 8.08 8.56 -10.92
N VAL A 46 7.53 8.56 -9.71
CA VAL A 46 6.37 9.41 -9.35
C VAL A 46 6.73 10.89 -9.54
N ARG A 47 7.89 11.32 -9.03
CA ARG A 47 8.39 12.70 -9.19
C ARG A 47 8.59 13.08 -10.66
N ALA A 48 9.18 12.18 -11.45
CA ALA A 48 9.41 12.40 -12.89
C ALA A 48 8.10 12.58 -13.69
N ASN A 49 6.98 12.07 -13.19
CA ASN A 49 5.65 12.23 -13.78
C ASN A 49 4.85 13.39 -13.16
N GLY A 50 5.49 14.28 -12.38
CA GLY A 50 4.89 15.52 -11.88
C GLY A 50 4.01 15.37 -10.65
N ALA A 51 4.02 14.21 -10.00
CA ALA A 51 3.34 13.98 -8.72
C ALA A 51 4.35 13.85 -7.57
N ILE A 52 3.87 13.97 -6.34
CA ILE A 52 4.68 13.80 -5.13
C ILE A 52 4.42 12.40 -4.55
N PRO A 53 5.45 11.56 -4.34
CA PRO A 53 5.28 10.26 -3.70
C PRO A 53 5.03 10.44 -2.20
N ALA A 54 4.15 9.60 -1.67
CA ALA A 54 3.89 9.48 -0.24
C ALA A 54 4.00 8.01 0.16
N THR A 55 5.22 7.53 0.38
CA THR A 55 5.45 6.22 1.02
C THR A 55 4.88 6.26 2.44
N ILE A 56 4.01 5.31 2.77
CA ILE A 56 3.29 5.28 4.05
C ILE A 56 3.80 4.12 4.90
N ALA A 57 4.15 4.41 6.15
CA ALA A 57 4.55 3.41 7.14
C ALA A 57 4.15 3.84 8.56
N MET A 58 4.26 2.92 9.51
CA MET A 58 4.23 3.23 10.93
C MET A 58 5.64 3.21 11.50
N ILE A 59 6.02 4.26 12.23
CA ILE A 59 7.32 4.35 12.91
C ILE A 59 7.06 4.70 14.36
N ASP A 60 7.52 3.85 15.28
CA ASP A 60 7.36 4.00 16.73
C ASP A 60 5.91 4.28 17.18
N GLY A 61 4.94 3.67 16.50
CA GLY A 61 3.51 3.83 16.74
C GLY A 61 2.85 5.06 16.10
N GLU A 62 3.60 5.87 15.37
CA GLU A 62 3.09 7.02 14.61
C GLU A 62 2.95 6.68 13.13
N ILE A 63 1.88 7.17 12.48
CA ILE A 63 1.69 7.01 11.05
C ILE A 63 2.44 8.10 10.31
N HIS A 64 3.34 7.73 9.40
CA HIS A 64 4.08 8.65 8.54
C HIS A 64 3.54 8.58 7.12
N ILE A 65 3.20 9.75 6.55
CA ILE A 65 2.69 9.91 5.19
C ILE A 65 3.70 10.69 4.37
N GLY A 66 4.39 9.97 3.48
CA GLY A 66 5.68 10.40 2.95
C GLY A 66 6.75 10.14 4.00
N LEU A 67 7.79 9.39 3.62
CA LEU A 67 8.93 9.12 4.49
C LEU A 67 10.08 10.05 4.13
N GLU A 68 10.74 10.59 5.14
CA GLU A 68 12.06 11.21 4.96
C GLU A 68 13.12 10.12 4.69
N SER A 69 14.28 10.47 4.13
CA SER A 69 15.29 9.48 3.69
C SER A 69 15.74 8.51 4.79
N ASN A 70 15.89 8.99 6.03
CA ASN A 70 16.25 8.17 7.18
C ASN A 70 15.11 7.24 7.64
N GLU A 71 13.87 7.67 7.48
CA GLU A 71 12.68 6.88 7.79
C GLU A 71 12.48 5.75 6.78
N LEU A 72 12.69 6.05 5.50
CA LEU A 72 12.66 5.05 4.42
C LEU A 72 13.76 4.01 4.61
N ASP A 73 14.99 4.44 4.93
CA ASP A 73 16.11 3.54 5.24
C ASP A 73 15.77 2.62 6.41
N ARG A 74 15.20 3.16 7.49
CA ARG A 74 14.77 2.37 8.65
C ARG A 74 13.74 1.32 8.26
N ILE A 75 12.71 1.68 7.49
CA ILE A 75 11.68 0.73 7.03
C ILE A 75 12.29 -0.35 6.13
N ALA A 76 13.27 -0.01 5.29
CA ALA A 76 13.93 -0.98 4.43
C ALA A 76 14.88 -1.92 5.18
N ASN A 77 15.61 -1.43 6.18
CA ASN A 77 16.75 -2.14 6.76
C ASN A 77 16.51 -2.74 8.15
N ASP A 78 15.57 -2.21 8.93
CA ASP A 78 15.25 -2.77 10.25
C ASP A 78 14.53 -4.13 10.11
N THR A 79 15.07 -5.15 10.80
CA THR A 79 14.53 -6.52 10.79
C THR A 79 13.33 -6.70 11.72
N ASN A 80 13.05 -5.73 12.59
CA ASN A 80 11.95 -5.76 13.54
C ASN A 80 10.68 -5.04 13.05
N VAL A 81 10.68 -4.55 11.81
CA VAL A 81 9.50 -3.93 11.21
C VAL A 81 8.42 -4.99 11.04
N ALA A 82 7.30 -4.81 11.73
CA ALA A 82 6.15 -5.70 11.61
C ALA A 82 5.40 -5.43 10.28
N LYS A 83 4.60 -6.40 9.84
CA LYS A 83 3.62 -6.18 8.77
C LYS A 83 2.29 -5.74 9.38
N ALA A 84 1.73 -4.62 8.92
CA ALA A 84 0.47 -4.06 9.44
C ALA A 84 -0.61 -3.98 8.37
N THR A 85 -1.71 -4.69 8.58
CA THR A 85 -2.99 -4.40 7.94
C THR A 85 -3.86 -3.51 8.86
N THR A 86 -5.06 -3.13 8.40
CA THR A 86 -5.99 -2.24 9.10
C THR A 86 -6.17 -2.57 10.58
N ARG A 87 -6.40 -3.85 10.91
CA ARG A 87 -6.67 -4.29 12.30
C ARG A 87 -5.48 -4.09 13.24
N ASP A 88 -4.27 -4.03 12.70
CA ASP A 88 -3.03 -3.99 13.49
C ASP A 88 -2.69 -2.55 13.90
N LEU A 89 -3.14 -1.54 13.14
CA LEU A 89 -2.74 -0.14 13.30
C LEU A 89 -2.97 0.39 14.73
N ALA A 90 -4.15 0.17 15.31
CA ALA A 90 -4.43 0.66 16.66
C ALA A 90 -3.56 -0.02 17.72
N ILE A 91 -3.29 -1.32 17.56
CA ILE A 91 -2.48 -2.11 18.49
C ILE A 91 -1.02 -1.67 18.41
N PHE A 92 -0.49 -1.50 17.19
CA PHE A 92 0.89 -1.11 16.97
C PHE A 92 1.14 0.34 17.39
N ALA A 93 0.16 1.23 17.22
CA ALA A 93 0.19 2.58 17.77
C ALA A 93 0.29 2.57 19.30
N ALA A 94 -0.57 1.79 19.98
CA ALA A 94 -0.55 1.67 21.43
C ALA A 94 0.77 1.07 21.98
N LYS A 95 1.37 0.15 21.22
CA LYS A 95 2.64 -0.50 21.57
C LYS A 95 3.89 0.25 21.10
N ARG A 96 3.73 1.38 20.41
CA ARG A 96 4.85 2.13 19.79
C ARG A 96 5.72 1.26 18.88
N MET A 97 5.07 0.41 18.08
CA MET A 97 5.77 -0.48 17.14
C MET A 97 5.97 0.21 15.79
N SER A 98 7.08 -0.12 15.12
CA SER A 98 7.29 0.21 13.71
C SER A 98 6.75 -0.90 12.82
N ALA A 99 6.05 -0.52 11.76
CA ALA A 99 5.42 -1.47 10.86
C ALA A 99 5.31 -0.96 9.43
N ALA A 100 5.51 -1.88 8.49
CA ALA A 100 5.24 -1.70 7.08
C ALA A 100 3.76 -1.93 6.80
N THR A 101 3.11 -0.98 6.13
CA THR A 101 1.67 -1.01 5.86
C THR A 101 1.39 -1.82 4.59
N THR A 102 0.34 -2.66 4.63
CA THR A 102 -0.16 -3.38 3.45
C THR A 102 -1.08 -2.48 2.62
N VAL A 103 -1.44 -2.91 1.42
CA VAL A 103 -2.48 -2.30 0.57
C VAL A 103 -3.71 -1.83 1.38
N ALA A 104 -4.31 -2.70 2.21
CA ALA A 104 -5.45 -2.33 3.07
C ALA A 104 -5.16 -1.12 3.99
N ALA A 105 -4.07 -1.18 4.76
CA ALA A 105 -3.70 -0.12 5.70
C ALA A 105 -3.31 1.17 4.97
N THR A 106 -2.48 1.07 3.92
CA THR A 106 -2.06 2.20 3.08
C THR A 106 -3.27 2.89 2.47
N SER A 107 -4.26 2.12 1.97
CA SER A 107 -5.48 2.66 1.37
C SER A 107 -6.27 3.52 2.36
N GLN A 108 -6.51 3.01 3.56
CA GLN A 108 -7.27 3.75 4.58
C GLN A 108 -6.53 4.99 5.08
N ILE A 109 -5.22 4.89 5.29
CA ILE A 109 -4.39 6.01 5.72
C ILE A 109 -4.37 7.09 4.63
N ALA A 110 -4.13 6.71 3.38
CA ALA A 110 -4.09 7.62 2.24
C ALA A 110 -5.43 8.34 2.06
N HIS A 111 -6.55 7.61 2.10
CA HIS A 111 -7.88 8.21 2.00
C HIS A 111 -8.14 9.21 3.13
N THR A 112 -7.83 8.85 4.38
CA THR A 112 -7.98 9.74 5.55
C THR A 112 -7.10 11.00 5.43
N ALA A 113 -5.97 10.88 4.74
CA ALA A 113 -5.05 11.98 4.44
C ALA A 113 -5.47 12.83 3.22
N GLY A 114 -6.59 12.52 2.56
CA GLY A 114 -7.06 13.21 1.36
C GLY A 114 -6.33 12.81 0.07
N ILE A 115 -5.58 11.70 0.08
CA ILE A 115 -4.86 11.18 -1.09
C ILE A 115 -5.76 10.17 -1.80
N SER A 116 -6.06 10.42 -3.08
CA SER A 116 -7.00 9.60 -3.87
C SER A 116 -6.34 8.50 -4.71
N PHE A 117 -5.02 8.55 -4.91
CA PHE A 117 -4.30 7.62 -5.77
C PHE A 117 -3.23 6.86 -4.98
N PHE A 118 -3.17 5.55 -5.19
CA PHE A 118 -2.20 4.65 -4.57
C PHE A 118 -1.65 3.70 -5.64
N ALA A 119 -0.32 3.57 -5.73
CA ALA A 119 0.34 2.61 -6.60
C ALA A 119 1.00 1.47 -5.79
N THR A 120 0.81 0.23 -6.24
CA THR A 120 1.46 -0.97 -5.70
C THR A 120 1.79 -1.95 -6.84
N GLY A 121 2.58 -2.98 -6.57
CA GLY A 121 2.81 -4.08 -7.52
C GLY A 121 1.55 -4.91 -7.74
N GLY A 122 0.93 -5.42 -6.68
CA GLY A 122 -0.21 -6.34 -6.81
C GLY A 122 -0.99 -6.47 -5.51
N LEU A 123 -2.31 -6.55 -5.64
CA LEU A 123 -3.24 -6.68 -4.52
C LEU A 123 -3.10 -8.06 -3.84
N GLY A 124 -3.42 -8.12 -2.54
CA GLY A 124 -3.92 -9.36 -1.97
C GLY A 124 -5.29 -9.74 -2.53
N GLY A 125 -5.75 -10.93 -2.22
CA GLY A 125 -7.02 -11.45 -2.75
C GLY A 125 -7.45 -12.72 -2.05
N VAL A 126 -8.22 -13.53 -2.74
CA VAL A 126 -8.62 -14.86 -2.27
C VAL A 126 -7.45 -15.83 -2.47
N HIS A 127 -7.03 -16.52 -1.41
CA HIS A 127 -5.93 -17.48 -1.51
C HIS A 127 -6.38 -18.79 -2.15
N ARG A 128 -5.43 -19.53 -2.74
CA ARG A 128 -5.70 -20.88 -3.23
C ARG A 128 -6.05 -21.78 -2.03
N GLY A 129 -7.20 -22.46 -2.09
CA GLY A 129 -7.73 -23.27 -0.98
C GLY A 129 -8.65 -22.51 -0.01
N ALA A 130 -8.94 -21.22 -0.26
CA ALA A 130 -9.82 -20.43 0.60
C ALA A 130 -11.25 -20.97 0.74
N ARG A 131 -11.70 -21.86 -0.15
CA ARG A 131 -12.98 -22.58 0.01
C ARG A 131 -13.05 -23.37 1.31
N ASP A 132 -11.91 -23.87 1.77
CA ASP A 132 -11.80 -24.65 3.01
C ASP A 132 -11.20 -23.82 4.15
N THR A 133 -10.21 -22.98 3.85
CA THR A 133 -9.43 -22.24 4.87
C THR A 133 -9.99 -20.87 5.22
N TRP A 134 -10.83 -20.29 4.36
CA TRP A 134 -11.32 -18.92 4.48
C TRP A 134 -10.19 -17.86 4.50
N ASP A 135 -9.03 -18.20 3.90
CA ASP A 135 -7.89 -17.28 3.78
C ASP A 135 -8.13 -16.27 2.65
N GLU A 136 -8.59 -15.08 3.05
CA GLU A 136 -8.92 -13.97 2.16
C GLU A 136 -8.23 -12.69 2.67
N SER A 137 -7.59 -11.95 1.75
CA SER A 137 -6.91 -10.72 2.11
C SER A 137 -7.88 -9.63 2.56
N ALA A 138 -7.52 -8.95 3.65
CA ALA A 138 -8.20 -7.75 4.12
C ALA A 138 -8.18 -6.59 3.09
N ASP A 139 -7.35 -6.66 2.05
CA ASP A 139 -7.33 -5.69 0.96
C ASP A 139 -8.70 -5.59 0.27
N LEU A 140 -9.40 -6.72 0.08
CA LEU A 140 -10.70 -6.73 -0.60
C LEU A 140 -11.75 -5.95 0.21
N ALA A 141 -11.85 -6.23 1.51
CA ALA A 141 -12.75 -5.50 2.39
C ALA A 141 -12.36 -4.01 2.54
N ALA A 142 -11.07 -3.70 2.56
CA ALA A 142 -10.59 -2.32 2.62
C ALA A 142 -11.00 -1.53 1.37
N LEU A 143 -10.78 -2.09 0.17
CA LEU A 143 -11.14 -1.45 -1.10
C LEU A 143 -12.65 -1.29 -1.29
N ALA A 144 -13.46 -2.21 -0.74
CA ALA A 144 -14.92 -2.09 -0.77
C ALA A 144 -15.44 -0.86 0.01
N ASN A 145 -14.68 -0.39 1.00
CA ASN A 145 -15.12 0.64 1.95
C ASN A 145 -14.27 1.92 1.92
N THR A 146 -13.23 1.97 1.10
CA THR A 146 -12.28 3.10 1.06
C THR A 146 -12.33 3.77 -0.30
N PRO A 147 -12.76 5.04 -0.40
CA PRO A 147 -12.72 5.81 -1.64
C PRO A 147 -11.28 6.11 -2.08
N ILE A 148 -10.66 5.17 -2.79
CA ILE A 148 -9.30 5.28 -3.32
C ILE A 148 -9.17 4.54 -4.66
N THR A 149 -8.34 5.06 -5.55
CA THR A 149 -7.94 4.37 -6.78
C THR A 149 -6.60 3.68 -6.57
N VAL A 150 -6.58 2.35 -6.70
CA VAL A 150 -5.34 1.56 -6.59
C VAL A 150 -4.89 1.09 -7.97
N VAL A 151 -3.70 1.51 -8.37
CA VAL A 151 -3.03 1.09 -9.61
C VAL A 151 -2.10 -0.07 -9.29
N CYS A 152 -2.30 -1.20 -9.97
CA CYS A 152 -1.55 -2.43 -9.75
C CYS A 152 -1.52 -3.32 -10.99
N ALA A 153 -0.67 -4.36 -10.98
CA ALA A 153 -0.63 -5.42 -11.99
C ALA A 153 -1.66 -6.54 -11.71
N GLY A 154 -2.79 -6.20 -11.06
CA GLY A 154 -3.82 -7.17 -10.64
C GLY A 154 -3.55 -7.72 -9.24
N VAL A 155 -3.75 -9.03 -9.05
CA VAL A 155 -3.51 -9.72 -7.77
C VAL A 155 -2.22 -10.50 -7.83
N LYS A 156 -1.53 -10.67 -6.68
CA LYS A 156 -0.29 -11.46 -6.61
C LYS A 156 -0.49 -12.86 -7.21
N SER A 157 0.46 -13.32 -8.01
CA SER A 157 0.37 -14.58 -8.80
C SER A 157 0.17 -15.86 -7.98
N ILE A 158 0.43 -15.80 -6.67
CA ILE A 158 0.21 -16.90 -5.71
C ILE A 158 -1.26 -17.12 -5.34
N LEU A 159 -2.15 -16.21 -5.74
CA LEU A 159 -3.57 -16.20 -5.35
C LEU A 159 -4.45 -17.00 -6.31
N ASP A 160 -5.72 -17.15 -5.94
CA ASP A 160 -6.77 -17.62 -6.82
C ASP A 160 -7.39 -16.42 -7.54
N VAL A 161 -6.98 -16.21 -8.79
CA VAL A 161 -7.43 -15.07 -9.60
C VAL A 161 -8.93 -15.12 -9.84
N ALA A 162 -9.48 -16.29 -10.18
CA ALA A 162 -10.89 -16.44 -10.48
C ALA A 162 -11.75 -16.15 -9.24
N ALA A 163 -11.41 -16.75 -8.10
CA ALA A 163 -12.13 -16.47 -6.86
C ALA A 163 -11.99 -15.01 -6.42
N THR A 164 -10.84 -14.37 -6.67
CA THR A 164 -10.68 -12.95 -6.36
C THR A 164 -11.55 -12.05 -7.23
N LEU A 165 -11.69 -12.35 -8.53
CA LEU A 165 -12.59 -11.62 -9.43
C LEU A 165 -14.05 -11.66 -8.96
N GLU A 166 -14.56 -12.85 -8.64
CA GLU A 166 -15.91 -13.03 -8.09
C GLU A 166 -16.11 -12.22 -6.80
N ARG A 167 -15.06 -12.15 -5.98
CA ARG A 167 -15.12 -11.43 -4.72
C ARG A 167 -15.12 -9.92 -4.90
N LEU A 168 -14.31 -9.40 -5.83
CA LEU A 168 -14.31 -8.00 -6.22
C LEU A 168 -15.69 -7.59 -6.78
N GLU A 169 -16.30 -8.44 -7.62
CA GLU A 169 -17.67 -8.23 -8.12
C GLU A 169 -18.68 -8.18 -6.97
N THR A 170 -18.67 -9.18 -6.08
CA THR A 170 -19.59 -9.26 -4.94
C THR A 170 -19.50 -8.03 -4.02
N LEU A 171 -18.29 -7.48 -3.86
CA LEU A 171 -18.01 -6.32 -3.04
C LEU A 171 -18.26 -4.99 -3.76
N ASN A 172 -18.75 -5.01 -5.01
CA ASN A 172 -18.98 -3.85 -5.86
C ASN A 172 -17.71 -3.01 -6.09
N ILE A 173 -16.54 -3.65 -6.21
CA ILE A 173 -15.27 -2.97 -6.48
C ILE A 173 -15.07 -2.90 -8.00
N PRO A 174 -15.06 -1.71 -8.62
CA PRO A 174 -14.83 -1.58 -10.05
C PRO A 174 -13.42 -2.01 -10.44
N ILE A 175 -13.31 -2.79 -11.51
CA ILE A 175 -12.03 -3.22 -12.10
C ILE A 175 -11.88 -2.55 -13.46
N ILE A 176 -10.77 -1.83 -13.66
CA ILE A 176 -10.48 -1.11 -14.90
C ILE A 176 -9.20 -1.67 -15.51
N GLY A 177 -9.32 -2.28 -16.70
CA GLY A 177 -8.19 -2.76 -17.48
C GLY A 177 -7.53 -1.60 -18.26
N PHE A 178 -6.30 -1.23 -17.92
CA PHE A 178 -5.58 -0.21 -18.69
C PHE A 178 -5.09 -0.79 -20.02
N ARG A 179 -5.74 -0.41 -21.12
CA ARG A 179 -5.45 -0.88 -22.50
C ARG A 179 -5.56 -2.40 -22.67
N THR A 180 -6.38 -3.05 -21.85
CA THR A 180 -6.60 -4.49 -21.89
C THR A 180 -8.02 -4.84 -21.45
N ASN A 181 -8.57 -5.92 -22.00
CA ASN A 181 -9.81 -6.55 -21.53
C ASN A 181 -9.54 -7.85 -20.75
N ARG A 182 -8.27 -8.17 -20.49
CA ARG A 182 -7.85 -9.33 -19.70
C ARG A 182 -7.33 -8.88 -18.35
N PHE A 183 -7.72 -9.61 -17.31
CA PHE A 183 -7.20 -9.37 -15.96
C PHE A 183 -5.73 -9.82 -15.86
N PRO A 184 -4.79 -8.96 -15.44
CA PRO A 184 -3.40 -9.34 -15.23
C PRO A 184 -3.24 -10.18 -13.95
N GLY A 185 -2.47 -11.26 -14.03
CA GLY A 185 -2.21 -12.18 -12.92
C GLY A 185 -0.91 -11.88 -12.17
N PHE A 186 -0.62 -10.58 -11.96
CA PHE A 186 0.71 -10.01 -11.70
C PHE A 186 1.60 -9.94 -12.94
#